data_AF-A0A2V7MXL2-F1
#
_entry.id   AF-A0A2V7MXL2-F1
#
_cell.length_a   1.000
_cell.length_b   1.000
_cell.length_c   1.000
_cell.angle_alpha   90.00
_cell.angle_beta   90.00
_cell.angle_gamma   90.00
#
_symmetry.space_group_name_H-M   'P 1'
#
loop_
_entity.id
_entity.type
_entity.pdbx_description
1 polymer ?
#
loop_
_entity_poly.entity_id
_entity_poly.type
_entity_poly.pdbx_seq_one_letter_code
_entity_poly.pdbx_strand_id
1 'polypeptide(L)'
;MQQPLGTAQTEQWSWILQTVWGWIWGGLSWILDWQALVFRTVLSGDSFWQMVGKFLLLFFPATVLVAGVWGTMVSLYTIPFRSGRGRFLAALLMSWWDAVRMAWFYWFGLARFLLVFVGWIWGLLRLGVGLLWRTVKNMVTSPFAMLDSSSRQPGVPWIAFVLLLFWSAIEATIFTFTLRPTMSELLSDLTGYQVNALALIVLLWFFLFIIIGGSFACIQVLND
;
A
#
# COMPACT_ATOMS: atom_id res chain seq x y z
N MET A 1 5.26 5.02 77.44
CA MET A 1 5.52 4.30 76.17
C MET A 1 6.15 5.29 75.20
N GLN A 2 7.47 5.24 75.05
CA GLN A 2 8.20 6.11 74.12
C GLN A 2 8.02 5.54 72.72
N GLN A 3 7.27 6.23 71.85
CA GLN A 3 7.23 5.89 70.43
C GLN A 3 8.65 6.01 69.86
N PRO A 4 9.13 5.04 69.06
CA PRO A 4 10.44 5.13 68.45
C PRO A 4 10.47 6.35 67.53
N LEU A 5 11.31 7.33 67.88
CA LEU A 5 11.42 8.64 67.21
C LEU A 5 11.62 8.54 65.68
N GLY A 6 12.06 7.40 65.16
CA GLY A 6 12.24 7.16 63.72
C GLY A 6 10.96 6.86 62.92
N THR A 7 9.92 6.24 63.51
CA THR A 7 8.73 5.82 62.73
C THR A 7 7.80 6.99 62.42
N ALA A 8 7.66 7.94 63.35
CA ALA A 8 6.85 9.13 63.15
C ALA A 8 7.39 10.02 62.01
N GLN A 9 8.71 10.11 61.86
CA GLN A 9 9.34 10.92 60.82
C GLN A 9 9.12 10.30 59.43
N THR A 10 9.20 8.97 59.30
CA THR A 10 8.95 8.27 58.03
C THR A 10 7.48 8.37 57.57
N GLU A 11 6.53 8.32 58.51
CA GLU A 11 5.10 8.50 58.20
C GLU A 11 4.78 9.95 57.79
N GLN A 12 5.43 10.93 58.40
CA GLN A 12 5.29 12.34 58.01
C GLN A 12 5.85 12.60 56.60
N TRP A 13 7.03 12.05 56.28
CA TRP A 13 7.61 12.17 54.93
C TRP A 13 6.79 11.45 53.87
N SER A 14 6.24 10.27 54.16
CA SER A 14 5.39 9.55 53.22
C SER A 14 4.10 10.32 52.93
N TRP A 15 3.48 10.92 53.94
CA TRP A 15 2.30 11.77 53.78
C TRP A 15 2.58 13.03 52.95
N ILE A 16 3.69 13.72 53.22
CA ILE A 16 4.10 14.91 52.44
C ILE A 16 4.32 14.53 50.98
N LEU A 17 5.05 13.44 50.71
CA LEU A 17 5.33 12.98 49.34
C LEU A 17 4.05 12.59 48.60
N GLN A 18 3.13 11.87 49.26
CA GLN A 18 1.83 11.52 48.67
C GLN A 18 0.99 12.76 48.35
N THR A 19 1.01 13.76 49.23
CA THR A 19 0.26 15.01 49.03
C THR A 19 0.81 15.83 47.87
N VAL A 20 2.14 16.03 47.84
CA VAL A 20 2.82 16.75 46.76
C VAL A 20 2.66 16.01 45.43
N TRP A 21 2.81 14.68 45.43
CA TRP A 21 2.57 13.84 44.26
C TRP A 21 1.11 13.98 43.79
N GLY A 22 0.15 13.92 44.69
CA GLY A 22 -1.27 14.11 44.40
C GLY A 22 -1.57 15.46 43.75
N TRP A 23 -0.91 16.54 44.20
CA TRP A 23 -1.08 17.88 43.61
C TRP A 23 -0.47 17.99 42.21
N ILE A 24 0.73 17.44 42.02
CA ILE A 24 1.39 17.41 40.70
C ILE A 24 0.57 16.58 39.72
N TRP A 25 0.13 15.39 40.13
CA TRP A 25 -0.64 14.50 39.27
C TRP A 25 -2.07 14.97 39.04
N GLY A 26 -2.69 15.66 40.00
CA GLY A 26 -3.98 16.31 39.79
C GLY A 26 -3.93 17.39 38.70
N GLY A 27 -2.82 18.11 38.58
CA GLY A 27 -2.63 19.11 37.53
C GLY A 27 -2.19 18.56 36.17
N LEU A 28 -1.70 17.31 36.10
CA LEU A 28 -1.23 16.65 34.87
C LEU A 28 -2.22 15.61 34.32
N SER A 29 -3.06 15.01 35.17
CA SER A 29 -3.94 13.90 34.80
C SER A 29 -4.96 14.25 33.72
N TRP A 30 -5.49 15.49 33.72
CA TRP A 30 -6.45 15.94 32.71
C TRP A 30 -5.88 15.90 31.27
N ILE A 31 -4.55 16.00 31.13
CA ILE A 31 -3.89 15.93 29.82
C ILE A 31 -4.04 14.52 29.23
N LEU A 32 -4.14 13.47 30.06
CA LEU A 32 -4.32 12.09 29.61
C LEU A 32 -5.70 11.88 28.95
N ASP A 33 -6.75 12.45 29.53
CA ASP A 33 -8.09 12.38 28.94
C ASP A 33 -8.18 13.25 27.69
N TRP A 34 -7.56 14.44 27.73
CA TRP A 34 -7.54 15.35 26.59
C TRP A 34 -6.74 14.79 25.41
N GLN A 35 -5.56 14.20 25.61
CA GLN A 35 -4.79 13.58 24.53
C GLN A 35 -5.58 12.39 23.93
N ALA A 36 -6.31 11.64 24.75
CA ALA A 36 -7.14 10.53 24.28
C ALA A 36 -8.26 11.05 23.38
N LEU A 37 -8.88 12.18 23.72
CA LEU A 37 -9.85 12.85 22.86
C LEU A 37 -9.23 13.31 21.54
N VAL A 38 -8.07 13.98 21.58
CA VAL A 38 -7.37 14.44 20.37
C VAL A 38 -7.05 13.28 19.43
N PHE A 39 -6.41 12.22 19.93
CA PHE A 39 -6.08 11.05 19.12
C PHE A 39 -7.31 10.28 18.66
N ARG A 40 -8.36 10.20 19.48
CA ARG A 40 -9.63 9.60 19.08
C ARG A 40 -10.24 10.38 17.91
N THR A 41 -10.23 11.71 17.93
CA THR A 41 -10.74 12.52 16.81
C THR A 41 -9.95 12.29 15.52
N VAL A 42 -8.63 12.11 15.61
CA VAL A 42 -7.75 11.84 14.46
C VAL A 42 -7.94 10.43 13.91
N LEU A 43 -8.05 9.43 14.78
CA LEU A 43 -8.12 8.02 14.42
C LEU A 43 -9.55 7.51 14.19
N SER A 44 -10.59 8.29 14.48
CA SER A 44 -11.98 7.92 14.21
C SER A 44 -12.47 8.49 12.87
N GLY A 45 -13.20 7.66 12.12
CA GLY A 45 -13.91 8.07 10.91
C GLY A 45 -15.04 7.09 10.61
N ASP A 46 -16.12 7.61 10.03
CA ASP A 46 -17.29 6.82 9.62
C ASP A 46 -17.02 6.07 8.30
N SER A 47 -16.04 6.56 7.54
CA SER A 47 -15.59 5.98 6.27
C SER A 47 -14.07 5.83 6.25
N PHE A 48 -13.59 4.80 5.55
CA PHE A 48 -12.16 4.55 5.33
C PHE A 48 -11.42 5.79 4.80
N TRP A 49 -12.01 6.49 3.81
CA TRP A 49 -11.39 7.69 3.24
C TRP A 49 -11.29 8.85 4.23
N GLN A 50 -12.29 8.99 5.11
CA GLN A 50 -12.27 10.00 6.16
C GLN A 50 -11.19 9.68 7.20
N MET A 51 -11.04 8.41 7.58
CA MET A 51 -10.01 7.95 8.51
C MET A 51 -8.61 8.20 7.96
N VAL A 52 -8.35 7.77 6.72
CA VAL A 52 -7.05 7.98 6.04
C VAL A 52 -6.75 9.46 5.87
N GLY A 53 -7.74 10.26 5.47
CA GLY A 53 -7.58 11.71 5.29
C GLY A 53 -7.23 12.42 6.60
N LYS A 54 -7.97 12.13 7.70
CA LYS A 54 -7.67 12.68 9.03
C LYS A 54 -6.30 12.24 9.53
N PHE A 55 -5.96 10.96 9.37
CA PHE A 55 -4.66 10.44 9.77
C PHE A 55 -3.52 11.16 9.03
N LEU A 56 -3.57 11.21 7.70
CA LEU A 56 -2.53 11.87 6.90
C LEU A 56 -2.48 13.38 7.12
N LEU A 57 -3.57 14.05 7.46
CA LEU A 57 -3.56 15.51 7.60
C LEU A 57 -3.24 15.98 9.02
N LEU A 58 -3.71 15.24 10.04
CA LEU A 58 -3.74 15.71 11.42
C LEU A 58 -2.86 14.90 12.37
N PHE A 59 -2.37 13.71 12.01
CA PHE A 59 -1.63 12.87 12.96
C PHE A 59 -0.36 13.54 13.49
N PHE A 60 0.55 14.00 12.62
CA PHE A 60 1.78 14.67 13.05
C PHE A 60 1.53 16.03 13.72
N PRO A 61 0.64 16.90 13.22
CA PRO A 61 0.27 18.11 13.95
C PRO A 61 -0.30 17.84 15.35
N ALA A 62 -1.13 16.80 15.48
CA ALA A 62 -1.72 16.42 16.76
C ALA A 62 -0.68 15.90 17.76
N THR A 63 0.29 15.09 17.33
CA THR A 63 1.36 14.60 18.22
C THR A 63 2.24 15.74 18.73
N VAL A 64 2.60 16.70 17.87
CA VAL A 64 3.36 17.90 18.26
C VAL A 64 2.58 18.75 19.24
N LEU A 65 1.27 18.93 19.02
CA LEU A 65 0.41 19.68 19.91
C LEU A 65 0.29 19.02 21.30
N VAL A 66 0.13 17.69 21.35
CA VAL A 66 0.12 16.94 22.62
C VAL A 66 1.47 17.06 23.34
N ALA A 67 2.59 16.88 22.62
CA ALA A 67 3.92 17.04 23.18
C ALA A 67 4.17 18.46 23.68
N GLY A 68 3.69 19.47 22.94
CA GLY A 68 3.76 20.87 23.32
C GLY A 68 3.00 21.16 24.62
N VAL A 69 1.77 20.65 24.76
CA VAL A 69 0.98 20.81 26.00
C VAL A 69 1.67 20.14 27.19
N TRP A 70 2.13 18.90 27.06
CA TRP A 70 2.94 18.23 28.08
C TRP A 70 4.17 19.04 28.47
N GLY A 71 4.94 19.48 27.46
CA GLY A 71 6.13 20.30 27.67
C GLY A 71 5.83 21.61 28.39
N THR A 72 4.75 22.30 28.01
CA THR A 72 4.32 23.52 28.72
C THR A 72 3.94 23.25 30.15
N MET A 73 3.14 22.22 30.43
CA MET A 73 2.66 21.99 31.79
C MET A 73 3.82 21.64 32.72
N VAL A 74 4.72 20.77 32.29
CA VAL A 74 5.95 20.46 33.04
C VAL A 74 6.80 21.71 33.21
N SER A 75 6.92 22.56 32.18
CA SER A 75 7.68 23.79 32.27
C SER A 75 7.13 24.80 33.28
N LEU A 76 5.80 24.93 33.38
CA LEU A 76 5.12 25.87 34.26
C LEU A 76 5.45 25.58 35.73
N TYR A 77 5.52 24.30 36.11
CA TYR A 77 5.91 23.90 37.46
C TYR A 77 7.34 24.31 37.84
N THR A 78 8.22 24.51 36.87
CA THR A 78 9.60 24.95 37.13
C THR A 78 9.76 26.46 37.25
N ILE A 79 8.79 27.26 36.80
CA ILE A 79 8.89 28.74 36.74
C ILE A 79 9.15 29.39 38.11
N PRO A 80 8.51 28.99 39.22
CA PRO A 80 8.75 29.63 40.52
C PRO A 80 10.21 29.54 40.96
N PHE A 81 10.85 28.39 40.69
CA PHE A 81 12.20 28.05 41.14
C PHE A 81 13.31 28.46 40.16
N ARG A 82 12.96 28.94 38.97
CA ARG A 82 13.91 29.21 37.89
C ARG A 82 14.40 30.67 37.89
N SER A 83 15.72 30.86 37.82
CA SER A 83 16.33 32.15 37.54
C SER A 83 16.23 32.48 36.04
N GLY A 84 15.97 33.75 35.67
CA GLY A 84 15.84 34.16 34.27
C GLY A 84 14.47 33.86 33.62
N ARG A 85 13.38 33.94 34.40
CA ARG A 85 11.99 33.65 33.99
C ARG A 85 11.58 34.23 32.62
N GLY A 86 11.95 35.47 32.34
CA GLY A 86 11.60 36.14 31.07
C GLY A 86 12.22 35.46 29.84
N ARG A 87 13.49 35.06 29.91
CA ARG A 87 14.17 34.34 28.81
C ARG A 87 13.55 32.96 28.59
N PHE A 88 13.17 32.29 29.68
CA PHE A 88 12.51 30.99 29.60
C PHE A 88 11.13 31.08 28.94
N LEU A 89 10.30 32.04 29.37
CA LEU A 89 8.99 32.28 28.76
C LEU A 89 9.10 32.65 27.28
N ALA A 90 10.09 33.47 26.92
CA ALA A 90 10.37 33.79 25.51
C ALA A 90 10.76 32.55 24.69
N ALA A 91 11.61 31.66 25.24
CA ALA A 91 11.97 30.40 24.59
C ALA A 91 10.76 29.45 24.45
N LEU A 92 9.89 29.39 25.47
CA LEU A 92 8.65 28.61 25.43
C LEU A 92 7.72 29.11 24.31
N LEU A 93 7.48 30.42 24.24
CA LEU A 93 6.70 31.06 23.16
C LEU A 93 7.31 30.81 21.79
N MET A 94 8.63 30.91 21.66
CA MET A 94 9.33 30.66 20.40
C MET A 94 9.22 29.19 19.97
N SER A 95 9.23 28.24 20.90
CA SER A 95 9.03 26.82 20.60
C SER A 95 7.62 26.52 20.09
N TRP A 96 6.58 27.17 20.65
CA TRP A 96 5.22 27.09 20.10
C TRP A 96 5.12 27.67 18.71
N TRP A 97 5.77 28.81 18.49
CA TRP A 97 5.83 29.41 17.16
C TRP A 97 6.50 28.47 16.15
N ASP A 98 7.59 27.82 16.54
CA ASP A 98 8.26 26.86 15.69
C ASP A 98 7.40 25.62 15.40
N ALA A 99 6.70 25.11 16.41
CA ALA A 99 5.75 24.01 16.27
C ALA A 99 4.63 24.33 15.26
N VAL A 100 4.07 25.54 15.31
CA VAL A 100 3.06 26.00 14.35
C VAL A 100 3.65 26.06 12.93
N ARG A 101 4.85 26.60 12.77
CA ARG A 101 5.52 26.64 11.45
C ARG A 101 5.81 25.24 10.92
N MET A 102 6.23 24.31 11.77
CA MET A 102 6.46 22.92 11.38
C MET A 102 5.18 22.23 10.93
N ALA A 103 4.07 22.42 11.64
CA ALA A 103 2.76 21.92 11.21
C ALA A 103 2.32 22.51 9.87
N TRP A 104 2.59 23.80 9.64
CA TRP A 104 2.32 24.46 8.37
C TRP A 104 3.15 23.86 7.22
N PHE A 105 4.47 23.73 7.41
CA PHE A 105 5.34 23.11 6.40
C PHE A 105 4.99 21.66 6.12
N TYR A 106 4.50 20.93 7.12
CA TYR A 106 3.97 19.59 6.93
C TYR A 106 2.80 19.58 5.94
N TRP A 107 1.80 20.47 6.10
CA TRP A 107 0.67 20.54 5.18
C TRP A 107 1.09 20.94 3.75
N PHE A 108 1.97 21.93 3.61
CA PHE A 108 2.49 22.32 2.29
C PHE A 108 3.32 21.20 1.65
N GLY A 109 4.15 20.52 2.44
CA GLY A 109 4.91 19.36 2.00
C GLY A 109 4.01 18.21 1.55
N LEU A 110 2.95 17.93 2.31
CA LEU A 110 1.95 16.92 1.98
C LEU A 110 1.20 17.27 0.69
N ALA A 111 0.74 18.51 0.53
CA ALA A 111 0.07 18.96 -0.68
C ALA A 111 0.98 18.81 -1.92
N ARG A 112 2.25 19.24 -1.81
CA ARG A 112 3.24 19.06 -2.88
C ARG A 112 3.47 17.58 -3.18
N PHE A 113 3.59 16.74 -2.15
CA PHE A 113 3.76 15.31 -2.31
C PHE A 113 2.58 14.69 -3.06
N LEU A 114 1.34 15.02 -2.69
CA LEU A 114 0.14 14.52 -3.37
C LEU A 114 0.09 14.94 -4.84
N LEU A 115 0.43 16.19 -5.15
CA LEU A 115 0.50 16.66 -6.55
C LEU A 115 1.53 15.88 -7.36
N VAL A 116 2.74 15.70 -6.80
CA VAL A 116 3.81 14.92 -7.45
C VAL A 116 3.37 13.46 -7.61
N PHE A 117 2.73 12.89 -6.60
CA PHE A 117 2.26 11.50 -6.61
C PHE A 117 1.23 11.27 -7.72
N VAL A 118 0.27 12.17 -7.89
CA VAL A 118 -0.68 12.12 -9.02
C VAL A 118 0.06 12.23 -10.35
N GLY A 119 1.06 13.10 -10.45
CA GLY A 119 1.92 13.22 -11.63
C GLY A 119 2.67 11.92 -11.95
N TRP A 120 3.14 11.20 -10.95
CA TRP A 120 3.80 9.90 -11.11
C TRP A 120 2.84 8.82 -11.59
N ILE A 121 1.64 8.74 -11.01
CA ILE A 121 0.58 7.82 -11.47
C ILE A 121 0.25 8.10 -12.93
N TRP A 122 0.07 9.37 -13.30
CA TRP A 122 -0.20 9.77 -14.67
C TRP A 122 0.96 9.42 -15.61
N GLY A 123 2.21 9.65 -15.18
CA GLY A 123 3.40 9.27 -15.90
C GLY A 123 3.46 7.76 -16.16
N LEU A 124 3.25 6.95 -15.13
CA LEU A 124 3.21 5.49 -15.23
C LEU A 124 2.09 5.01 -16.16
N LEU A 125 0.90 5.60 -16.04
CA LEU A 125 -0.24 5.26 -16.90
C LEU A 125 0.04 5.61 -18.36
N ARG A 126 0.55 6.81 -18.64
CA ARG A 126 0.91 7.24 -20.00
C ARG A 126 2.00 6.35 -20.59
N LEU A 127 3.01 5.96 -19.79
CA LEU A 127 4.06 5.04 -20.22
C LEU A 127 3.49 3.65 -20.50
N GLY A 128 2.66 3.10 -19.61
CA GLY A 128 2.02 1.80 -19.78
C GLY A 128 1.15 1.74 -21.04
N VAL A 129 0.28 2.74 -21.23
CA VAL A 129 -0.54 2.87 -22.44
C VAL A 129 0.33 3.06 -23.68
N GLY A 130 1.37 3.87 -23.60
CA GLY A 130 2.30 4.09 -24.72
C GLY A 130 3.04 2.81 -25.12
N LEU A 131 3.47 2.00 -24.15
CA LEU A 131 4.10 0.70 -24.40
C LEU A 131 3.12 -0.30 -25.01
N LEU A 132 1.92 -0.45 -24.42
CA LEU A 132 0.88 -1.32 -24.97
C LEU A 132 0.51 -0.93 -26.40
N TRP A 133 0.31 0.37 -26.65
CA TRP A 133 0.00 0.87 -27.98
C TRP A 133 1.12 0.58 -28.98
N ARG A 134 2.39 0.78 -28.60
CA ARG A 134 3.54 0.45 -29.45
C ARG A 134 3.62 -1.04 -29.73
N THR A 135 3.38 -1.90 -28.74
CA THR A 135 3.37 -3.35 -28.92
C THR A 135 2.25 -3.78 -29.87
N VAL A 136 1.02 -3.30 -29.65
CA VAL A 136 -0.13 -3.59 -30.53
C VAL A 136 0.15 -3.08 -31.95
N LYS A 137 0.61 -1.84 -32.09
CA LYS A 137 0.94 -1.27 -33.40
C LYS A 137 2.01 -2.12 -34.09
N ASN A 138 3.08 -2.48 -33.41
CA ASN A 138 4.15 -3.30 -33.99
C ASN A 138 3.66 -4.70 -34.39
N MET A 139 2.80 -5.34 -33.59
CA MET A 139 2.17 -6.62 -33.96
C MET A 139 1.29 -6.52 -35.20
N VAL A 140 0.56 -5.41 -35.36
CA VAL A 140 -0.34 -5.19 -36.49
C VAL A 140 0.40 -4.68 -37.73
N THR A 141 1.45 -3.87 -37.59
CA THR A 141 2.20 -3.29 -38.71
C THR A 141 3.39 -4.12 -39.17
N SER A 142 3.92 -5.04 -38.35
CA SER A 142 4.95 -5.98 -38.80
C SER A 142 4.53 -6.85 -40.01
N PRO A 143 3.27 -7.33 -40.15
CA PRO A 143 2.87 -8.03 -41.37
C PRO A 143 2.81 -7.11 -42.60
N PHE A 144 2.46 -5.82 -42.44
CA PHE A 144 2.33 -4.88 -43.57
C PHE A 144 3.66 -4.24 -44.00
N ALA A 145 4.58 -3.99 -43.08
CA ALA A 145 5.90 -3.46 -43.41
C ALA A 145 6.78 -4.48 -44.16
N MET A 146 6.52 -5.78 -43.98
CA MET A 146 7.18 -6.84 -44.75
C MET A 146 6.51 -7.11 -46.11
N LEU A 147 5.26 -6.74 -46.33
CA LEU A 147 4.62 -6.84 -47.66
C LEU A 147 5.29 -5.93 -48.69
N ASP A 148 5.79 -4.76 -48.27
CA ASP A 148 6.52 -3.82 -49.16
C ASP A 148 8.02 -4.14 -49.26
N SER A 149 8.57 -4.85 -48.27
CA SER A 149 10.00 -5.22 -48.19
C SER A 149 10.30 -6.67 -48.61
N SER A 150 9.28 -7.49 -48.87
CA SER A 150 9.40 -8.88 -49.35
C SER A 150 9.69 -8.94 -50.86
N SER A 151 10.70 -8.19 -51.30
CA SER A 151 11.40 -8.47 -52.56
C SER A 151 12.84 -8.92 -52.34
N ARG A 152 13.39 -8.89 -51.11
CA ARG A 152 14.84 -9.11 -50.96
C ARG A 152 15.39 -10.09 -49.94
N GLN A 153 14.72 -10.56 -48.88
CA GLN A 153 15.17 -11.74 -48.09
C GLN A 153 14.02 -12.45 -47.37
N PRO A 154 14.07 -13.80 -47.22
CA PRO A 154 12.98 -14.60 -46.68
C PRO A 154 12.90 -14.45 -45.14
N GLY A 155 12.20 -13.42 -44.69
CA GLY A 155 11.71 -13.33 -43.31
C GLY A 155 10.41 -14.13 -43.17
N VAL A 156 10.25 -14.82 -42.02
CA VAL A 156 9.11 -15.70 -41.72
C VAL A 156 7.77 -15.06 -42.13
N PRO A 157 6.95 -15.72 -42.96
CA PRO A 157 5.68 -15.18 -43.44
C PRO A 157 4.70 -14.99 -42.28
N TRP A 158 4.67 -13.78 -41.71
CA TRP A 158 3.92 -13.46 -40.49
C TRP A 158 2.41 -13.68 -40.63
N ILE A 159 1.87 -13.48 -41.83
CA ILE A 159 0.46 -13.78 -42.11
C ILE A 159 0.18 -15.28 -42.00
N ALA A 160 1.11 -16.13 -42.46
CA ALA A 160 1.00 -17.57 -42.33
C ALA A 160 1.14 -17.98 -40.86
N PHE A 161 2.07 -17.37 -40.11
CA PHE A 161 2.23 -17.61 -38.68
C PHE A 161 0.99 -17.25 -37.86
N VAL A 162 0.38 -16.08 -38.09
CA VAL A 162 -0.85 -15.66 -37.39
C VAL A 162 -2.04 -16.53 -37.77
N LEU A 163 -2.18 -16.87 -39.06
CA LEU A 163 -3.24 -17.76 -39.52
C LEU A 163 -3.08 -19.17 -38.95
N LEU A 164 -1.86 -19.70 -38.85
CA LEU A 164 -1.56 -20.98 -38.21
C LEU A 164 -1.89 -20.95 -36.71
N LEU A 165 -1.52 -19.88 -36.00
CA LEU A 165 -1.84 -19.75 -34.56
C LEU A 165 -3.35 -19.68 -34.33
N PHE A 166 -4.06 -18.92 -35.16
CA PHE A 166 -5.51 -18.82 -35.15
C PHE A 166 -6.18 -20.16 -35.49
N TRP A 167 -5.69 -20.85 -36.52
CA TRP A 167 -6.18 -22.17 -36.93
C TRP A 167 -5.95 -23.22 -35.83
N SER A 168 -4.77 -23.24 -35.23
CA SER A 168 -4.43 -24.10 -34.09
C SER A 168 -5.33 -23.83 -32.88
N ALA A 169 -5.72 -22.57 -32.63
CA ALA A 169 -6.65 -22.22 -31.55
C ALA A 169 -8.07 -22.73 -31.82
N ILE A 170 -8.53 -22.65 -33.07
CA ILE A 170 -9.83 -23.21 -33.49
C ILE A 170 -9.81 -24.73 -33.35
N GLU A 171 -8.80 -25.41 -33.87
CA GLU A 171 -8.68 -26.86 -33.78
C GLU A 171 -8.60 -27.35 -32.33
N ALA A 172 -7.80 -26.69 -31.48
CA ALA A 172 -7.74 -27.01 -30.05
C ALA A 172 -9.09 -26.86 -29.36
N THR A 173 -9.92 -25.91 -29.80
CA THR A 173 -11.29 -25.73 -29.28
C THR A 173 -12.20 -26.88 -29.72
N ILE A 174 -12.17 -27.25 -31.00
CA ILE A 174 -12.97 -28.35 -31.56
C ILE A 174 -12.59 -29.69 -30.91
N PHE A 175 -11.29 -29.98 -30.77
CA PHE A 175 -10.83 -31.21 -30.16
C PHE A 175 -11.09 -31.24 -28.65
N THR A 176 -11.02 -30.10 -27.97
CA THR A 176 -11.42 -30.03 -26.56
C THR A 176 -12.87 -30.46 -26.36
N PHE A 177 -13.80 -29.99 -27.19
CA PHE A 177 -15.20 -30.40 -27.09
C PHE A 177 -15.44 -31.86 -27.48
N THR A 178 -14.64 -32.39 -28.40
CA THR A 178 -14.78 -33.76 -28.90
C THR A 178 -14.15 -34.81 -27.95
N LEU A 179 -12.98 -34.52 -27.37
CA LEU A 179 -12.24 -35.45 -26.49
C LEU A 179 -12.62 -35.34 -25.02
N ARG A 180 -13.34 -34.28 -24.63
CA ARG A 180 -13.83 -34.09 -23.26
C ARG A 180 -14.53 -35.31 -22.66
N PRO A 181 -15.54 -35.94 -23.30
CA PRO A 181 -16.23 -37.09 -22.70
C PRO A 181 -15.25 -38.24 -22.42
N THR A 182 -14.43 -38.61 -23.39
CA THR A 182 -13.45 -39.70 -23.27
C THR A 182 -12.40 -39.42 -22.19
N MET A 183 -11.87 -38.20 -22.12
CA MET A 183 -10.86 -37.84 -21.11
C MET A 183 -11.46 -37.74 -19.71
N SER A 184 -12.74 -37.37 -19.59
CA SER A 184 -13.44 -37.38 -18.30
C SER A 184 -13.66 -38.79 -17.77
N GLU A 185 -13.97 -39.76 -18.64
CA GLU A 185 -14.09 -41.18 -18.28
C GLU A 185 -12.73 -41.74 -17.85
N LEU A 186 -11.68 -41.56 -18.65
CA LEU A 186 -10.34 -42.07 -18.33
C LEU A 186 -9.78 -41.50 -17.02
N LEU A 187 -9.95 -40.20 -16.77
CA LEU A 187 -9.48 -39.60 -15.52
C LEU A 187 -10.36 -39.99 -14.33
N SER A 188 -11.66 -40.16 -14.53
CA SER A 188 -12.57 -40.69 -13.51
C SER A 188 -12.20 -42.12 -13.12
N ASP A 189 -11.85 -42.97 -14.10
CA ASP A 189 -11.43 -44.36 -13.87
C ASP A 189 -10.06 -44.45 -13.18
N LEU A 190 -9.12 -43.55 -13.51
CA LEU A 190 -7.78 -43.54 -12.91
C LEU A 190 -7.72 -42.91 -11.51
N THR A 191 -8.56 -41.92 -11.23
CA THR A 191 -8.52 -41.17 -9.96
C THR A 191 -9.60 -41.62 -8.96
N GLY A 192 -10.64 -42.32 -9.43
CA GLY A 192 -11.78 -42.73 -8.61
C GLY A 192 -12.68 -41.57 -8.16
N TYR A 193 -12.43 -40.34 -8.62
CA TYR A 193 -13.20 -39.14 -8.29
C TYR A 193 -13.80 -38.49 -9.54
N GLN A 194 -14.96 -37.86 -9.39
CA GLN A 194 -15.54 -37.05 -10.46
C GLN A 194 -14.69 -35.78 -10.69
N VAL A 195 -14.10 -35.70 -11.88
CA VAL A 195 -13.24 -34.57 -12.27
C VAL A 195 -14.07 -33.33 -12.50
N ASN A 196 -13.62 -32.19 -11.96
CA ASN A 196 -14.25 -30.90 -12.21
C ASN A 196 -14.25 -30.56 -13.70
N ALA A 197 -15.44 -30.46 -14.29
CA ALA A 197 -15.67 -30.24 -15.71
C ALA A 197 -14.97 -28.97 -16.26
N LEU A 198 -14.93 -27.88 -15.48
CA LEU A 198 -14.33 -26.62 -15.93
C LEU A 198 -12.81 -26.72 -15.94
N ALA A 199 -12.23 -27.29 -14.88
CA ALA A 199 -10.78 -27.49 -14.78
C ALA A 199 -10.26 -28.40 -15.90
N LEU A 200 -11.01 -29.46 -16.22
CA LEU A 200 -10.69 -30.37 -17.32
C LEU A 200 -10.65 -29.63 -18.67
N ILE A 201 -11.65 -28.81 -18.97
CA ILE A 201 -11.71 -28.05 -20.24
C ILE A 201 -10.51 -27.12 -20.38
N VAL A 202 -10.20 -26.34 -19.34
CA VAL A 202 -9.10 -25.36 -19.39
C VAL A 202 -7.76 -26.06 -19.58
N LEU A 203 -7.50 -27.10 -18.78
CA LEU A 203 -6.24 -27.84 -18.85
C LEU A 203 -6.07 -28.54 -20.20
N LEU A 204 -7.12 -29.21 -20.67
CA LEU A 204 -7.12 -29.96 -21.92
C LEU A 204 -6.97 -29.04 -23.14
N TRP A 205 -7.56 -27.84 -23.11
CA TRP A 205 -7.41 -26.85 -24.17
C TRP A 205 -5.97 -26.36 -24.30
N PHE A 206 -5.31 -26.01 -23.19
CA PHE A 206 -3.89 -25.60 -23.21
C PHE A 206 -2.98 -26.71 -23.70
N PHE A 207 -3.22 -27.94 -23.24
CA PHE A 207 -2.43 -29.11 -23.63
C PHE A 207 -2.55 -29.40 -25.14
N LEU A 208 -3.78 -29.42 -25.66
CA LEU A 208 -4.04 -29.64 -27.08
C LEU A 208 -3.50 -28.51 -27.95
N PHE A 209 -3.65 -27.25 -27.54
CA PHE A 209 -3.14 -26.11 -28.28
C PHE A 209 -1.62 -26.19 -28.51
N ILE A 210 -0.86 -26.60 -27.49
CA ILE A 210 0.60 -26.78 -27.61
C ILE A 210 0.96 -27.93 -28.54
N ILE A 211 0.27 -29.07 -28.43
CA ILE A 211 0.57 -30.26 -29.26
C ILE A 211 0.21 -30.02 -30.73
N ILE A 212 -0.96 -29.43 -31.00
CA ILE A 212 -1.42 -29.12 -32.36
C ILE A 212 -0.50 -28.08 -32.99
N GLY A 213 -0.19 -27.00 -32.26
CA GLY A 213 0.76 -25.98 -32.72
C GLY A 213 2.15 -26.58 -33.01
N GLY A 214 2.62 -27.50 -32.17
CA GLY A 214 3.87 -28.23 -32.40
C GLY A 214 3.82 -29.16 -33.61
N SER A 215 2.68 -29.81 -33.88
CA SER A 215 2.51 -30.69 -35.04
C SER A 215 2.60 -29.94 -36.36
N PHE A 216 1.96 -28.76 -36.47
CA PHE A 216 2.06 -27.92 -37.66
C PHE A 216 3.48 -27.40 -37.88
N ALA A 217 4.20 -27.06 -36.80
CA ALA A 217 5.60 -26.66 -36.89
C ALA A 217 6.48 -27.80 -37.45
N CYS A 218 6.27 -29.04 -37.01
CA CYS A 218 6.99 -30.21 -37.54
C CYS A 218 6.66 -30.49 -39.01
N ILE A 219 5.38 -30.37 -39.42
CA ILE A 219 4.96 -30.57 -40.82
C ILE A 219 5.60 -29.52 -41.73
N GLN A 220 5.68 -28.27 -41.26
CA GLN A 220 6.33 -27.20 -42.03
C GLN A 220 7.82 -27.50 -42.23
N VAL A 221 8.53 -27.94 -41.19
CA VAL A 221 9.95 -28.34 -41.29
C VAL A 221 10.17 -29.57 -42.17
N LEU A 222 9.19 -30.47 -42.27
CA LEU A 222 9.27 -31.66 -43.13
C LEU A 222 8.99 -31.37 -44.60
N ASN A 223 8.27 -30.27 -44.88
CA ASN A 223 7.83 -29.87 -46.21
C ASN A 223 8.77 -28.82 -46.83
N ASP A 224 9.59 -28.17 -46.00
CA ASP A 224 10.79 -27.40 -46.38
C ASP A 224 11.99 -28.34 -46.61
#